data_AF-A0AAJ2G9Q3-F1
#
_entry.id   AF-A0AAJ2G9Q3-F1
#
_cell.length_a   1.000
_cell.length_b   1.000
_cell.length_c   1.000
_cell.angle_alpha   90.00
_cell.angle_beta   90.00
_cell.angle_gamma   90.00
#
_symmetry.space_group_name_H-M   'P 1'
#
loop_
_entity.id
_entity.type
_entity.pdbx_description
1 polymer ?
#
loop_
_entity_poly.entity_id
_entity_poly.type
_entity_poly.pdbx_seq_one_letter_code
_entity_poly.pdbx_strand_id
1 'polypeptide(L)'
;MSLSSVVLTAMAFSCQDHHIPDPDPVANCELVDGSSRAFPCEFQITKLEFLRNKTDKVVRTFMPGDSTVALPINASERYVWGSMHAYIQMIYRVRVHVKRIAAASIQPQGGYELIPYRLSPDVPPGFPFPPLWDDYIGGPYGLNPPSATAAHPLDMSMPIGETRSYVVTLELMFDTESQGGQYFGDHLIGVTNNTTALTLLGAPYNYHRLRDIHEAKIRFKPQLDCEAGAQCY
;
A
#
# COMPACT_ATOMS: atom_id res chain seq x y z
N MET A 1 -62.79 -36.88 29.48
CA MET A 1 -62.26 -35.50 29.46
C MET A 1 -60.79 -35.54 29.85
N SER A 2 -59.88 -35.18 28.94
CA SER A 2 -58.64 -34.44 29.21
C SER A 2 -57.83 -34.40 27.90
N LEU A 3 -57.77 -33.24 27.25
CA LEU A 3 -56.82 -32.95 26.18
C LEU A 3 -55.60 -32.29 26.82
N SER A 4 -54.44 -32.95 26.79
CA SER A 4 -53.16 -32.32 27.11
C SER A 4 -52.65 -31.57 25.89
N SER A 5 -52.53 -30.26 25.99
CA SER A 5 -51.91 -29.39 24.99
C SER A 5 -50.45 -29.15 25.40
N VAL A 6 -49.50 -29.62 24.58
CA VAL A 6 -48.07 -29.35 24.75
C VAL A 6 -47.75 -28.09 23.94
N VAL A 7 -47.44 -26.99 24.64
CA VAL A 7 -46.97 -25.75 24.03
C VAL A 7 -45.47 -25.88 23.80
N LEU A 8 -45.08 -26.02 22.54
CA LEU A 8 -43.68 -25.96 22.07
C LEU A 8 -43.28 -24.48 21.95
N THR A 9 -42.51 -23.99 22.92
CA THR A 9 -41.89 -22.66 22.85
C THR A 9 -40.67 -22.72 21.94
N ALA A 10 -40.88 -22.48 20.64
CA ALA A 10 -39.80 -22.26 19.69
C ALA A 10 -39.19 -20.87 19.94
N MET A 11 -38.00 -20.81 20.54
CA MET A 11 -37.20 -19.59 20.54
C MET A 11 -36.63 -19.39 19.14
N ALA A 12 -37.34 -18.63 18.31
CA ALA A 12 -36.78 -18.08 17.09
C ALA A 12 -35.72 -17.05 17.50
N PHE A 13 -34.45 -17.44 17.40
CA PHE A 13 -33.35 -16.47 17.33
C PHE A 13 -33.57 -15.68 16.05
N SER A 14 -34.21 -14.52 16.20
CA SER A 14 -34.25 -13.48 15.18
C SER A 14 -32.81 -13.18 14.81
N CYS A 15 -32.43 -13.56 13.59
CA CYS A 15 -31.34 -12.90 12.89
C CYS A 15 -31.68 -11.41 12.94
N GLN A 16 -31.02 -10.65 13.81
CA GLN A 16 -30.95 -9.23 13.61
C GLN A 16 -30.18 -9.07 12.31
N ASP A 17 -30.94 -8.80 11.25
CA ASP A 17 -30.44 -8.29 9.98
C ASP A 17 -29.78 -6.95 10.32
N HIS A 18 -28.55 -7.04 10.82
CA HIS A 18 -27.67 -5.91 10.92
C HIS A 18 -27.39 -5.56 9.47
N HIS A 19 -28.20 -4.64 8.94
CA HIS A 19 -27.86 -3.87 7.76
C HIS A 19 -26.55 -3.15 8.11
N ILE A 20 -25.44 -3.85 7.90
CA ILE A 20 -24.11 -3.27 7.88
C ILE A 20 -24.21 -2.34 6.67
N PRO A 21 -24.14 -1.01 6.86
CA PRO A 21 -24.13 -0.10 5.74
C PRO A 21 -23.09 -0.60 4.76
N ASP A 22 -23.46 -0.75 3.49
CA ASP A 22 -22.51 -1.10 2.46
C ASP A 22 -21.30 -0.17 2.65
N PRO A 23 -20.11 -0.70 2.89
CA PRO A 23 -18.95 0.14 3.12
C PRO A 23 -18.83 1.04 1.90
N ASP A 24 -18.78 2.36 2.13
CA ASP A 24 -18.60 3.34 1.07
C ASP A 24 -17.53 2.84 0.10
N PRO A 25 -17.74 2.90 -1.23
CA PRO A 25 -16.81 2.35 -2.20
C PRO A 25 -15.42 2.87 -1.89
N VAL A 26 -14.55 1.93 -1.57
CA VAL A 26 -13.19 2.23 -1.13
C VAL A 26 -12.44 2.68 -2.37
N ALA A 27 -12.16 3.98 -2.44
CA ALA A 27 -11.55 4.66 -3.60
C ALA A 27 -10.21 4.07 -4.12
N ASN A 28 -9.68 3.02 -3.47
CA ASN A 28 -8.39 2.41 -3.77
C ASN A 28 -8.46 0.91 -4.10
N CYS A 29 -9.65 0.34 -4.32
CA CYS A 29 -9.80 -1.09 -4.60
C CYS A 29 -10.03 -1.46 -6.08
N GLU A 30 -9.99 -0.48 -6.97
CA GLU A 30 -10.11 -0.72 -8.41
C GLU A 30 -8.78 -1.19 -9.01
N LEU A 31 -8.89 -1.97 -10.09
CA LEU A 31 -7.76 -2.35 -10.91
C LEU A 31 -7.21 -1.13 -11.67
N VAL A 32 -5.99 -1.23 -12.21
CA VAL A 32 -5.39 -0.14 -13.02
C VAL A 32 -6.28 0.29 -14.19
N ASP A 33 -7.06 -0.63 -14.76
CA ASP A 33 -7.98 -0.36 -15.87
C ASP A 33 -9.35 0.21 -15.44
N GLY A 34 -9.56 0.43 -14.14
CA GLY A 34 -10.80 0.93 -13.56
C GLY A 34 -11.89 -0.13 -13.37
N SER A 35 -11.64 -1.39 -13.73
CA SER A 35 -12.57 -2.48 -13.44
C SER A 35 -12.53 -2.86 -11.95
N SER A 36 -13.60 -3.50 -11.49
CA SER A 36 -13.70 -3.96 -10.10
C SER A 36 -12.78 -5.16 -9.85
N ARG A 37 -12.09 -5.14 -8.71
CA ARG A 37 -11.33 -6.28 -8.21
C ARG A 37 -12.26 -7.44 -7.86
N ALA A 38 -11.78 -8.67 -8.03
CA ALA A 38 -12.56 -9.88 -7.76
C ALA A 38 -12.91 -10.07 -6.28
N PHE A 39 -12.09 -9.53 -5.38
CA PHE A 39 -12.31 -9.52 -3.94
C PHE A 39 -12.29 -8.08 -3.41
N PRO A 40 -13.20 -7.70 -2.49
CA PRO A 40 -13.14 -6.39 -1.86
C PRO A 40 -11.89 -6.25 -1.01
N CYS A 41 -11.40 -5.02 -0.90
CA CYS A 41 -10.20 -4.69 -0.16
C CYS A 41 -10.45 -4.73 1.35
N GLU A 42 -9.53 -5.36 2.07
CA GLU A 42 -9.62 -5.50 3.52
C GLU A 42 -9.23 -4.22 4.27
N PHE A 43 -8.38 -3.39 3.67
CA PHE A 43 -7.72 -2.27 4.34
C PHE A 43 -7.76 -0.97 3.55
N GLN A 44 -7.46 0.12 4.25
CA GLN A 44 -7.20 1.43 3.68
C GLN A 44 -5.95 2.00 4.34
N ILE A 45 -5.01 2.50 3.55
CA ILE A 45 -3.92 3.33 4.08
C ILE A 45 -4.47 4.75 4.23
N THR A 46 -4.53 5.24 5.46
CA THR A 46 -5.16 6.52 5.81
C THR A 46 -4.19 7.70 5.75
N LYS A 47 -2.91 7.45 6.02
CA LYS A 47 -1.81 8.43 5.89
C LYS A 47 -0.44 7.77 6.02
N LEU A 48 0.58 8.52 5.61
CA LEU A 48 1.99 8.24 5.88
C LEU A 48 2.57 9.34 6.77
N GLU A 49 3.41 8.95 7.72
CA GLU A 49 4.20 9.89 8.52
C GLU A 49 5.68 9.56 8.36
N PHE A 50 6.42 10.48 7.75
CA PHE A 50 7.86 10.39 7.64
C PHE A 50 8.48 10.80 8.97
N LEU A 51 9.34 9.95 9.50
CA LEU A 51 9.95 10.11 10.82
C LEU A 51 11.38 10.64 10.67
N ARG A 52 11.79 11.50 11.60
CA ARG A 52 13.17 11.97 11.69
C ARG A 52 14.10 10.85 12.13
N ASN A 53 15.26 10.75 11.51
CA ASN A 53 16.34 9.83 11.90
C ASN A 53 16.53 9.69 13.43
N LYS A 54 16.64 8.45 13.91
CA LYS A 54 16.86 8.08 15.33
C LYS A 54 15.79 8.59 16.31
N THR A 55 14.67 9.11 15.82
CA THR A 55 13.55 9.58 16.65
C THR A 55 12.22 9.13 16.04
N ASP A 56 11.15 9.18 16.81
CA ASP A 56 9.79 8.97 16.28
C ASP A 56 9.04 10.29 16.04
N LYS A 57 9.79 11.39 15.92
CA LYS A 57 9.26 12.71 15.59
C LYS A 57 8.86 12.75 14.12
N VAL A 58 7.59 13.06 13.87
CA VAL A 58 7.06 13.25 12.51
C VAL A 58 7.66 14.53 11.91
N VAL A 59 8.22 14.42 10.71
CA VAL A 59 8.73 15.56 9.92
C VAL A 59 7.75 15.98 8.83
N ARG A 60 7.04 15.02 8.24
CA ARG A 60 6.05 15.23 7.19
C ARG A 60 4.95 14.21 7.32
N THR A 61 3.74 14.65 7.02
CA THR A 61 2.56 13.78 6.88
C THR A 61 2.10 13.88 5.45
N PHE A 62 1.80 12.74 4.84
CA PHE A 62 1.21 12.64 3.50
C PHE A 62 -0.16 11.97 3.62
N MET A 63 -1.18 12.60 3.05
CA MET A 63 -2.55 12.11 3.04
C MET A 63 -2.89 11.55 1.64
N PRO A 64 -3.76 10.51 1.55
CA PRO A 64 -4.31 10.10 0.26
C PRO A 64 -4.95 11.29 -0.47
N GLY A 65 -4.56 11.52 -1.72
CA GLY A 65 -5.01 12.65 -2.54
C GLY A 65 -4.01 13.79 -2.67
N ASP A 66 -2.99 13.84 -1.81
CA ASP A 66 -1.85 14.75 -2.00
C ASP A 66 -1.05 14.33 -3.24
N SER A 67 -0.52 15.29 -4.00
CA SER A 67 0.21 15.00 -5.24
C SER A 67 1.70 14.72 -5.02
N THR A 68 2.33 15.38 -4.04
CA THR A 68 3.77 15.26 -3.75
C THR A 68 4.05 15.29 -2.25
N VAL A 69 5.20 14.77 -1.84
CA VAL A 69 5.71 14.90 -0.47
C VAL A 69 7.15 15.43 -0.50
N ALA A 70 7.34 16.63 0.04
CA ALA A 70 8.66 17.26 0.17
C ALA A 70 9.37 16.77 1.44
N LEU A 71 10.48 16.05 1.27
CA LEU A 71 11.22 15.36 2.31
C LEU A 71 12.56 16.04 2.58
N PRO A 72 12.83 16.44 3.83
CA PRO A 72 14.09 17.09 4.15
C PRO A 72 15.23 16.07 4.27
N ILE A 73 16.39 16.42 3.71
CA ILE A 73 17.60 15.56 3.70
C ILE A 73 17.97 15.12 5.13
N ASN A 74 17.89 16.04 6.09
CA ASN A 74 18.24 15.81 7.49
C ASN A 74 17.30 14.86 8.25
N ALA A 75 16.16 14.49 7.67
CA ALA A 75 15.28 13.47 8.24
C ALA A 75 15.67 12.05 7.84
N SER A 76 16.47 11.89 6.78
CA SER A 76 16.92 10.56 6.35
C SER A 76 17.77 9.85 7.40
N GLU A 77 17.57 8.54 7.52
CA GLU A 77 18.39 7.66 8.34
C GLU A 77 19.83 7.61 7.84
N ARG A 78 19.95 7.51 6.52
CA ARG A 78 21.20 7.43 5.78
C ARG A 78 20.99 8.06 4.42
N TYR A 79 22.04 8.67 3.89
CA TYR A 79 22.11 9.03 2.48
C TYR A 79 23.46 8.64 1.89
N VAL A 80 23.47 8.35 0.59
CA VAL A 80 24.68 8.04 -0.18
C VAL A 80 24.59 8.79 -1.49
N TRP A 81 25.65 9.54 -1.78
CA TRP A 81 25.79 10.22 -3.06
C TRP A 81 26.22 9.25 -4.15
N GLY A 82 25.54 9.33 -5.28
CA GLY A 82 25.86 8.60 -6.50
C GLY A 82 27.04 9.21 -7.26
N SER A 83 27.40 8.55 -8.36
CA SER A 83 28.43 9.01 -9.30
C SER A 83 28.25 10.49 -9.66
N MET A 84 29.32 11.28 -9.50
CA MET A 84 29.37 12.72 -9.81
C MET A 84 28.31 13.58 -9.11
N HIS A 85 27.69 13.10 -8.02
CA HIS A 85 26.57 13.77 -7.35
C HIS A 85 25.38 14.04 -8.27
N ALA A 86 25.15 13.20 -9.29
CA ALA A 86 23.99 13.27 -10.17
C ALA A 86 22.71 12.72 -9.49
N TYR A 87 22.86 11.89 -8.45
CA TYR A 87 21.76 11.44 -7.63
C TYR A 87 22.17 11.25 -6.17
N ILE A 88 21.19 11.25 -5.28
CA ILE A 88 21.34 10.90 -3.87
C ILE A 88 20.34 9.80 -3.50
N GLN A 89 20.85 8.69 -2.99
CA GLN A 89 20.04 7.62 -2.42
C GLN A 89 19.81 7.93 -0.94
N MET A 90 18.56 7.87 -0.49
CA MET A 90 18.18 8.23 0.87
C MET A 90 17.25 7.20 1.49
N ILE A 91 17.50 6.87 2.75
CA ILE A 91 16.70 5.91 3.51
C ILE A 91 15.85 6.68 4.51
N TYR A 92 14.52 6.51 4.47
CA TYR A 92 13.58 7.13 5.39
C TYR A 92 12.81 6.09 6.20
N ARG A 93 12.56 6.38 7.48
CA ARG A 93 11.59 5.64 8.30
C ARG A 93 10.21 6.24 8.07
N VAL A 94 9.24 5.41 7.72
CA VAL A 94 7.88 5.84 7.43
C VAL A 94 6.90 5.04 8.26
N ARG A 95 6.07 5.74 9.04
CA ARG A 95 4.94 5.14 9.75
C ARG A 95 3.71 5.16 8.83
N VAL A 96 3.27 3.97 8.44
CA VAL A 96 2.09 3.73 7.60
C VAL A 96 0.90 3.50 8.53
N HIS A 97 -0.17 4.26 8.35
CA HIS A 97 -1.39 4.12 9.14
C HIS A 97 -2.45 3.34 8.34
N VAL A 98 -2.75 2.13 8.77
CA VAL A 98 -3.62 1.18 8.08
C VAL A 98 -4.90 1.00 8.88
N LYS A 99 -6.04 1.29 8.26
CA LYS A 99 -7.37 1.04 8.82
C LYS A 99 -7.96 -0.22 8.20
N ARG A 100 -8.55 -1.11 9.00
CA ARG A 100 -9.35 -2.22 8.47
C ARG A 100 -10.76 -1.73 8.13
N ILE A 101 -11.23 -2.08 6.94
CA ILE A 101 -12.52 -1.62 6.42
C ILE A 101 -13.45 -2.78 6.05
N ALA A 102 -12.90 -3.98 5.85
CA ALA A 102 -13.69 -5.18 5.60
C ALA A 102 -13.08 -6.42 6.29
N ALA A 103 -13.87 -7.48 6.40
CA ALA A 103 -13.39 -8.78 6.79
C ALA A 103 -12.45 -9.35 5.72
N ALA A 104 -11.60 -10.30 6.11
CA ALA A 104 -10.70 -10.94 5.15
C ALA A 104 -11.51 -11.79 4.17
N SER A 105 -11.36 -11.51 2.87
CA SER A 105 -12.01 -12.30 1.82
C SER A 105 -11.48 -13.73 1.82
N ILE A 106 -10.17 -13.87 2.07
CA ILE A 106 -9.50 -15.15 2.26
C ILE A 106 -8.60 -15.03 3.49
N GLN A 107 -8.67 -16.00 4.40
CA GLN A 107 -7.87 -15.97 5.62
C GLN A 107 -6.38 -16.02 5.27
N PRO A 108 -5.55 -15.11 5.81
CA PRO A 108 -4.13 -15.02 5.47
C PRO A 108 -3.37 -16.20 6.07
N GLN A 109 -2.98 -17.16 5.23
CA GLN A 109 -1.94 -18.13 5.51
C GLN A 109 -0.60 -17.49 5.12
N GLY A 110 0.25 -17.20 6.10
CA GLY A 110 1.54 -16.52 5.88
C GLY A 110 1.59 -15.04 6.27
N GLY A 111 0.46 -14.47 6.71
CA GLY A 111 0.37 -13.10 7.25
C GLY A 111 0.17 -12.02 6.19
N TYR A 112 0.31 -10.77 6.63
CA TYR A 112 0.22 -9.59 5.78
C TYR A 112 1.60 -8.95 5.59
N GLU A 113 1.78 -8.22 4.49
CA GLU A 113 3.03 -7.49 4.22
C GLU A 113 2.76 -6.05 3.83
N LEU A 114 3.70 -5.16 4.17
CA LEU A 114 3.80 -3.84 3.58
C LEU A 114 4.92 -3.87 2.55
N ILE A 115 4.56 -3.66 1.28
CA ILE A 115 5.48 -3.74 0.16
C ILE A 115 5.67 -2.34 -0.43
N PRO A 116 6.81 -1.67 -0.16
CA PRO A 116 7.18 -0.47 -0.87
C PRO A 116 7.82 -0.81 -2.22
N TYR A 117 7.42 -0.13 -3.28
CA TYR A 117 8.02 -0.29 -4.60
C TYR A 117 7.90 0.99 -5.44
N ARG A 118 8.65 1.01 -6.53
CA ARG A 118 8.77 2.15 -7.45
C ARG A 118 7.88 1.89 -8.66
N LEU A 119 7.21 2.93 -9.11
CA LEU A 119 6.51 2.94 -10.38
C LEU A 119 7.29 3.82 -11.35
N SER A 120 7.52 3.32 -12.56
CA SER A 120 8.10 4.15 -13.61
C SER A 120 7.33 5.46 -13.80
N PRO A 121 8.00 6.53 -14.25
CA PRO A 121 7.29 7.66 -14.82
C PRO A 121 6.39 7.19 -15.96
N ASP A 122 5.24 7.86 -16.11
CA ASP A 122 4.32 7.58 -17.21
C ASP A 122 5.06 7.76 -18.54
N VAL A 123 5.12 6.68 -19.33
CA VAL A 123 5.77 6.70 -20.63
C VAL A 123 4.81 7.34 -21.64
N PRO A 124 5.24 8.36 -22.41
CA PRO A 124 4.37 8.98 -23.40
C PRO A 124 3.83 7.95 -24.41
N PRO A 125 2.57 8.10 -24.85
CA PRO A 125 2.02 7.25 -25.90
C PRO A 125 2.92 7.22 -27.14
N GLY A 126 3.28 6.03 -27.62
CA GLY A 126 4.11 5.85 -28.81
C GLY A 126 5.62 5.73 -28.54
N PHE A 127 6.08 5.76 -27.28
CA PHE A 127 7.46 5.42 -26.98
C PHE A 127 7.72 3.91 -27.23
N PRO A 128 8.83 3.53 -27.89
CA PRO A 128 9.04 2.15 -28.35
C PRO A 128 9.43 1.17 -27.23
N PHE A 129 9.66 1.65 -26.01
CA PHE A 129 10.05 0.83 -24.87
C PHE A 129 8.97 0.88 -23.78
N PRO A 130 8.61 -0.26 -23.18
CA PRO A 130 7.75 -0.28 -22.00
C PRO A 130 8.44 0.44 -20.82
N PRO A 131 7.68 0.88 -19.81
CA PRO A 131 8.26 1.48 -18.61
C PRO A 131 9.27 0.51 -17.98
N LEU A 132 10.47 1.02 -17.65
CA LEU A 132 11.59 0.20 -17.13
C LEU A 132 11.27 -0.49 -15.80
N TRP A 133 10.37 0.09 -15.02
CA TRP A 133 9.93 -0.31 -13.69
C TRP A 133 8.40 -0.33 -13.65
N ASP A 134 7.77 -1.07 -14.56
CA ASP A 134 6.35 -1.34 -14.41
C ASP A 134 6.15 -2.41 -13.34
N ASP A 135 5.01 -2.38 -12.65
CA ASP A 135 4.74 -3.25 -11.51
C ASP A 135 4.26 -4.65 -11.92
N TYR A 136 4.72 -5.12 -13.08
CA TYR A 136 4.39 -6.44 -13.59
C TYR A 136 5.09 -7.52 -12.77
N ILE A 137 4.29 -8.46 -12.30
CA ILE A 137 4.76 -9.63 -11.57
C ILE A 137 5.43 -10.58 -12.56
N GLY A 138 6.66 -10.99 -12.26
CA GLY A 138 7.47 -11.84 -13.16
C GLY A 138 8.04 -11.11 -14.38
N GLY A 139 8.00 -9.77 -14.42
CA GLY A 139 8.63 -8.97 -15.48
C GLY A 139 10.16 -9.05 -15.49
N PRO A 140 10.84 -8.48 -16.51
CA PRO A 140 12.29 -8.58 -16.70
C PRO A 140 13.11 -7.94 -15.57
N TYR A 141 12.51 -7.03 -14.80
CA TYR A 141 13.10 -6.41 -13.61
C TYR A 141 12.49 -6.94 -12.30
N GLY A 142 11.68 -7.99 -12.38
CA GLY A 142 11.44 -8.97 -11.34
C GLY A 142 10.87 -8.44 -10.02
N LEU A 143 9.66 -7.90 -10.04
CA LEU A 143 8.85 -8.00 -8.82
C LEU A 143 8.43 -9.46 -8.69
N ASN A 144 9.02 -10.15 -7.71
CA ASN A 144 8.62 -11.50 -7.37
C ASN A 144 7.15 -11.46 -6.91
N PRO A 145 6.34 -12.46 -7.31
CA PRO A 145 5.02 -12.60 -6.71
C PRO A 145 5.16 -12.68 -5.18
N PRO A 146 4.18 -12.20 -4.41
CA PRO A 146 4.15 -12.45 -2.98
C PRO A 146 4.32 -13.94 -2.72
N SER A 147 5.24 -14.29 -1.82
CA SER A 147 5.42 -15.69 -1.42
C SER A 147 4.27 -16.13 -0.52
N ALA A 148 4.00 -17.44 -0.49
CA ALA A 148 2.99 -18.02 0.40
C ALA A 148 3.24 -17.71 1.88
N THR A 149 4.48 -17.41 2.25
CA THR A 149 4.86 -16.90 3.56
C THR A 149 5.46 -15.52 3.40
N ALA A 150 4.98 -14.54 4.18
CA ALA A 150 5.61 -13.24 4.23
C ALA A 150 7.07 -13.35 4.71
N ALA A 151 7.98 -12.60 4.09
CA ALA A 151 9.35 -12.48 4.58
C ALA A 151 9.37 -11.78 5.95
N HIS A 152 8.47 -10.80 6.13
CA HIS A 152 8.28 -10.07 7.37
C HIS A 152 6.78 -9.93 7.67
N PRO A 153 6.13 -10.99 8.20
CA PRO A 153 4.69 -10.97 8.45
C PRO A 153 4.33 -9.88 9.47
N LEU A 154 3.37 -9.06 9.10
CA LEU A 154 2.75 -8.08 9.96
C LEU A 154 1.49 -8.66 10.58
N ASP A 155 1.35 -8.50 11.89
CA ASP A 155 0.09 -8.78 12.57
C ASP A 155 -0.91 -7.64 12.29
N MET A 156 -1.79 -7.89 11.33
CA MET A 156 -2.94 -7.03 11.01
C MET A 156 -4.28 -7.65 11.45
N SER A 157 -4.26 -8.51 12.49
CA SER A 157 -5.48 -9.00 13.13
C SER A 157 -6.15 -7.90 13.97
N MET A 158 -6.87 -7.01 13.29
CA MET A 158 -7.59 -5.90 13.91
C MET A 158 -9.08 -5.94 13.56
N PRO A 159 -10.00 -5.57 14.46
CA PRO A 159 -11.41 -5.33 14.17
C PRO A 159 -11.64 -4.38 12.98
N ILE A 160 -12.78 -4.53 12.29
CA ILE A 160 -13.22 -3.56 11.27
C ILE A 160 -13.40 -2.19 11.94
N GLY A 161 -12.85 -1.15 11.34
CA GLY A 161 -12.84 0.22 11.86
C GLY A 161 -11.57 0.58 12.64
N GLU A 162 -10.82 -0.40 13.17
CA GLU A 162 -9.57 -0.15 13.88
C GLU A 162 -8.48 0.35 12.93
N THR A 163 -7.62 1.23 13.43
CA THR A 163 -6.42 1.72 12.73
C THR A 163 -5.18 1.34 13.51
N ARG A 164 -4.20 0.73 12.82
CA ARG A 164 -2.88 0.42 13.36
C ARG A 164 -1.78 1.09 12.55
N SER A 165 -0.64 1.31 13.19
CA SER A 165 0.51 1.94 12.56
C SER A 165 1.68 0.97 12.49
N TYR A 166 2.34 0.94 11.32
CA TYR A 166 3.50 0.09 11.06
C TYR A 166 4.64 0.94 10.56
N VAL A 167 5.86 0.71 11.05
CA VAL A 167 7.05 1.44 10.59
C VAL A 167 7.76 0.59 9.55
N VAL A 168 7.95 1.16 8.36
CA VAL A 168 8.74 0.58 7.28
C VAL A 168 9.89 1.50 6.91
N THR A 169 10.89 0.92 6.26
CA THR A 169 12.00 1.68 5.70
C THR A 169 11.78 1.86 4.21
N LEU A 170 11.90 3.09 3.73
CA LEU A 170 11.82 3.43 2.32
C LEU A 170 13.19 3.85 1.81
N GLU A 171 13.62 3.23 0.73
CA GLU A 171 14.79 3.65 0.00
C GLU A 171 14.38 4.46 -1.23
N LEU A 172 14.62 5.75 -1.16
CA LEU A 172 14.32 6.73 -2.20
C LEU A 172 15.61 7.12 -2.92
N MET A 173 15.48 7.66 -4.13
CA MET A 173 16.62 8.09 -4.93
C MET A 173 16.22 9.35 -5.68
N PHE A 174 16.87 10.45 -5.34
CA PHE A 174 16.54 11.75 -5.90
C PHE A 174 17.59 12.15 -6.92
N ASP A 175 17.11 12.68 -8.03
CA ASP A 175 17.91 13.38 -9.02
C ASP A 175 18.23 14.77 -8.47
N THR A 176 19.52 15.03 -8.25
CA THR A 176 20.02 16.28 -7.71
C THR A 176 20.26 17.33 -8.77
N GLU A 177 20.23 16.96 -10.06
CA GLU A 177 20.33 17.89 -11.20
C GLU A 177 18.96 18.48 -11.56
N SER A 178 17.86 17.74 -11.34
CA SER A 178 16.48 18.20 -11.62
C SER A 178 15.74 18.81 -10.42
N GLN A 179 16.45 19.54 -9.56
CA GLN A 179 15.89 20.19 -8.35
C GLN A 179 15.37 19.20 -7.29
N GLY A 180 15.95 18.01 -7.19
CA GLY A 180 15.62 17.06 -6.13
C GLY A 180 14.35 16.23 -6.39
N GLY A 181 13.93 16.10 -7.65
CA GLY A 181 12.86 15.18 -8.02
C GLY A 181 13.25 13.71 -7.79
N GLN A 182 12.29 12.84 -7.50
CA GLN A 182 12.56 11.40 -7.43
C GLN A 182 12.99 10.87 -8.80
N TYR A 183 14.15 10.22 -8.86
CA TYR A 183 14.80 9.74 -10.08
C TYR A 183 13.95 8.70 -10.84
N PHE A 184 13.16 7.90 -10.12
CA PHE A 184 12.41 6.77 -10.68
C PHE A 184 10.90 6.99 -10.84
N GLY A 185 10.38 8.21 -10.65
CA GLY A 185 8.95 8.48 -10.70
C GLY A 185 8.27 8.30 -9.34
N ASP A 186 7.07 7.72 -9.33
CA ASP A 186 6.24 7.66 -8.13
C ASP A 186 6.59 6.45 -7.25
N HIS A 187 6.31 6.57 -5.96
CA HIS A 187 6.42 5.46 -5.01
C HIS A 187 5.04 4.98 -4.62
N LEU A 188 4.94 3.66 -4.40
CA LEU A 188 3.74 3.02 -3.89
C LEU A 188 4.09 2.20 -2.66
N ILE A 189 3.22 2.24 -1.65
CA ILE A 189 3.22 1.29 -0.54
C ILE A 189 1.91 0.52 -0.59
N GLY A 190 2.00 -0.79 -0.71
CA GLY A 190 0.87 -1.70 -0.73
C GLY A 190 0.78 -2.53 0.54
N VAL A 191 -0.45 -2.79 1.02
CA VAL A 191 -0.73 -3.86 1.97
C VAL A 191 -1.10 -5.11 1.18
N THR A 192 -0.49 -6.25 1.48
CA THR A 192 -0.76 -7.52 0.80
C THR A 192 -1.27 -8.56 1.79
N ASN A 193 -2.38 -9.21 1.46
CA ASN A 193 -2.74 -10.51 2.02
C ASN A 193 -2.17 -11.58 1.08
N ASN A 194 -1.17 -12.35 1.53
CA ASN A 194 -0.42 -13.23 0.63
C ASN A 194 -1.30 -14.34 0.04
N THR A 195 -2.30 -14.82 0.79
CA THR A 195 -3.23 -15.84 0.29
C THR A 195 -4.19 -15.26 -0.75
N THR A 196 -4.75 -14.07 -0.52
CA THR A 196 -5.59 -13.39 -1.50
C THR A 196 -4.81 -13.04 -2.76
N ALA A 197 -3.57 -12.54 -2.61
CA ALA A 197 -2.70 -12.22 -3.72
C ALA A 197 -2.39 -13.44 -4.61
N LEU A 198 -2.00 -14.57 -4.02
CA LEU A 198 -1.77 -15.81 -4.76
C LEU A 198 -3.03 -16.31 -5.48
N THR A 199 -4.20 -16.13 -4.85
CA THR A 199 -5.48 -16.47 -5.48
C THR A 199 -5.76 -15.59 -6.70
N LEU A 200 -5.54 -14.28 -6.59
CA LEU A 200 -5.73 -13.33 -7.70
C LEU A 200 -4.73 -13.53 -8.84
N LEU A 201 -3.52 -13.99 -8.52
CA LEU A 201 -2.51 -14.35 -9.53
C LEU A 201 -2.89 -15.61 -10.31
N GLY A 202 -3.66 -16.52 -9.69
CA GLY A 202 -4.11 -17.76 -10.30
C GLY A 202 -5.34 -17.60 -11.20
N ALA A 203 -5.66 -18.67 -11.93
CA ALA A 203 -6.93 -18.77 -12.65
C ALA A 203 -8.12 -18.77 -11.66
N PRO A 204 -9.28 -18.18 -12.02
CA PRO A 204 -9.58 -17.56 -13.31
C PRO A 204 -9.16 -16.08 -13.43
N TYR A 205 -8.62 -15.47 -12.38
CA TYR A 205 -8.43 -14.02 -12.28
C TYR A 205 -7.21 -13.51 -13.05
N ASN A 206 -6.08 -14.20 -12.97
CA ASN A 206 -4.84 -13.93 -13.71
C ASN A 206 -4.37 -12.47 -13.60
N TYR A 207 -4.28 -11.93 -12.39
CA TYR A 207 -3.79 -10.57 -12.21
C TYR A 207 -2.29 -10.53 -12.49
N HIS A 208 -1.82 -9.48 -13.17
CA HIS A 208 -0.43 -9.40 -13.62
C HIS A 208 0.34 -8.23 -13.01
N ARG A 209 -0.34 -7.31 -12.30
CA ARG A 209 0.27 -6.14 -11.69
C ARG A 209 0.22 -6.23 -10.17
N LEU A 210 1.29 -5.80 -9.51
CA LEU A 210 1.39 -5.78 -8.06
C LEU A 210 0.32 -4.87 -7.43
N ARG A 211 0.03 -3.72 -8.05
CA ARG A 211 -0.99 -2.78 -7.54
C ARG A 211 -2.44 -3.28 -7.60
N ASP A 212 -2.69 -4.34 -8.37
CA ASP A 212 -4.02 -4.94 -8.54
C ASP A 212 -4.28 -6.04 -7.49
N ILE A 213 -3.22 -6.57 -6.87
CA ILE A 213 -3.33 -7.63 -5.86
C ILE A 213 -3.25 -7.10 -4.43
N HIS A 214 -2.97 -5.82 -4.23
CA HIS A 214 -2.93 -5.20 -2.90
C HIS A 214 -4.31 -5.02 -2.27
N GLU A 215 -4.39 -5.24 -0.97
CA GLU A 215 -5.55 -4.96 -0.13
C GLU A 215 -5.69 -3.48 0.25
N ALA A 216 -4.63 -2.71 0.11
CA ALA A 216 -4.64 -1.26 0.17
C ALA A 216 -3.40 -0.73 -0.55
N LYS A 217 -3.50 0.44 -1.15
CA LYS A 217 -2.36 1.11 -1.80
C LYS A 217 -2.38 2.59 -1.51
N ILE A 218 -1.21 3.19 -1.40
CA ILE A 218 -1.02 4.63 -1.42
C ILE A 218 0.13 4.97 -2.36
N ARG A 219 -0.16 5.85 -3.33
CA ARG A 219 0.79 6.38 -4.31
C ARG A 219 1.18 7.79 -3.88
N PHE A 220 2.46 8.12 -3.97
CA PHE A 220 2.96 9.45 -3.69
C PHE A 220 4.21 9.74 -4.52
N LYS A 221 4.45 11.03 -4.80
CA LYS A 221 5.64 11.49 -5.51
C LYS A 221 6.59 12.18 -4.53
N PRO A 222 7.69 11.51 -4.10
CA PRO A 222 8.63 12.14 -3.20
C PRO A 222 9.46 13.20 -3.94
N GLN A 223 9.79 14.28 -3.22
CA GLN A 223 10.66 15.36 -3.67
C GLN A 223 11.58 15.74 -2.52
N LEU A 224 12.80 16.20 -2.81
CA LEU A 224 13.63 16.79 -1.76
C LEU A 224 13.12 18.19 -1.40
N ASP A 225 13.02 18.44 -0.10
CA ASP A 225 12.78 19.77 0.44
C ASP A 225 14.12 20.53 0.48
N CYS A 226 14.47 21.13 -0.65
CA CYS A 226 15.63 22.00 -0.77
C CYS A 226 15.19 23.43 -0.46
N GLU A 227 15.84 24.07 0.51
CA GLU A 227 15.48 25.45 0.91
C GLU A 227 15.47 26.37 -0.33
N ALA A 228 14.46 27.25 -0.41
CA ALA A 228 14.27 28.12 -1.57
C ALA A 228 15.54 28.93 -1.88
N GLY A 229 16.18 28.63 -3.01
CA GLY A 229 17.39 29.30 -3.48
C GLY A 229 18.70 28.54 -3.25
N ALA A 230 18.68 27.39 -2.56
CA ALA A 230 19.81 26.47 -2.50
C ALA A 230 19.66 25.38 -3.57
N GLN A 231 20.70 25.15 -4.36
CA GLN A 231 20.81 23.88 -5.06
C GLN A 231 20.93 22.77 -4.01
N CYS A 232 20.33 21.60 -4.26
CA CYS A 232 20.32 20.48 -3.32
C CYS A 232 21.70 19.79 -3.13
N TYR A 233 22.82 20.52 -3.30
CA TYR A 233 24.21 20.01 -3.28
C TYR A 233 24.85 20.13 -1.90
#